data_AF-N4TS84-F1
#
_entry.id   AF-N4TS84-F1
#
_cell.length_a   1.000
_cell.length_b   1.000
_cell.length_c   1.000
_cell.angle_alpha   90.00
_cell.angle_beta   90.00
_cell.angle_gamma   90.00
#
_symmetry.space_group_name_H-M   'P 1'
#
loop_
_entity.id
_entity.type
_entity.pdbx_description
1 polymer ?
#
loop_
_entity_poly.entity_id
_entity_poly.type
_entity_poly.pdbx_seq_one_letter_code
_entity_poly.pdbx_strand_id
1 'polypeptide(L)'
;MGPDSTTQDQASPAQKISVPTTLIFDGQQITLENEPSIPLYWLSRTIACKVQKHCSIIFEQIEVVETSHPDGKGSRIRQRPHDLYYLVNSLLMLQRRHDTPACYLTAPSPKALGNIQVDVYNTPSQCLGFKAMLNADKSADDVQLFKVDTQQILFEMRPKLKGGPYQWIDADGQIIAYEPGQEGNHKLVIQVSLQQDIRDALVALWTLRLWYEHIHGQSE
;
A
#
# COMPACT_ATOMS: atom_id res chain seq x y z
N MET A 1 -18.61 38.82 -33.48
CA MET A 1 -18.85 39.31 -32.10
C MET A 1 -19.37 38.11 -31.32
N GLY A 2 -18.59 37.63 -30.34
CA GLY A 2 -18.99 36.61 -29.35
C GLY A 2 -18.79 35.14 -29.76
N PRO A 3 -18.32 34.26 -28.84
CA PRO A 3 -17.32 33.22 -29.16
C PRO A 3 -17.70 31.77 -28.80
N ASP A 4 -16.87 30.86 -29.30
CA ASP A 4 -16.37 29.58 -28.75
C ASP A 4 -17.27 28.70 -27.86
N SER A 5 -17.44 27.46 -28.31
CA SER A 5 -17.68 26.31 -27.44
C SER A 5 -16.71 25.20 -27.83
N THR A 6 -15.43 25.41 -27.46
CA THR A 6 -14.43 24.36 -27.47
C THR A 6 -14.68 23.48 -26.25
N THR A 7 -15.37 22.36 -26.46
CA THR A 7 -15.43 21.28 -25.47
C THR A 7 -14.01 20.81 -25.20
N GLN A 8 -13.49 21.15 -24.02
CA GLN A 8 -12.29 20.53 -23.47
C GLN A 8 -12.60 19.05 -23.24
N ASP A 9 -12.06 18.19 -24.09
CA ASP A 9 -11.84 16.79 -23.76
C ASP A 9 -10.96 16.75 -22.50
N GLN A 10 -11.60 16.52 -21.35
CA GLN A 10 -10.93 16.08 -20.15
C GLN A 10 -10.46 14.65 -20.40
N ALA A 11 -9.25 14.52 -20.95
CA ALA A 11 -8.53 13.26 -20.94
C ALA A 11 -8.32 12.84 -19.48
N SER A 12 -9.04 11.82 -19.04
CA SER A 12 -8.70 11.08 -17.82
C SER A 12 -7.23 10.68 -17.90
N PRO A 13 -6.42 10.87 -16.84
CA PRO A 13 -5.02 10.47 -16.88
C PRO A 13 -4.97 8.96 -17.18
N ALA A 14 -4.26 8.60 -18.26
CA ALA A 14 -4.10 7.21 -18.64
C ALA A 14 -3.56 6.43 -17.44
N GLN A 15 -4.33 5.45 -16.96
CA GLN A 15 -3.92 4.63 -15.83
C GLN A 15 -2.63 3.89 -16.21
N LYS A 16 -1.56 4.17 -15.46
CA LYS A 16 -0.24 3.60 -15.73
C LYS A 16 -0.24 2.13 -15.34
N ILE A 17 0.04 1.25 -16.29
CA ILE A 17 0.16 -0.19 -16.03
C ILE A 17 1.63 -0.49 -15.70
N SER A 18 1.84 -1.15 -14.56
CA SER A 18 3.13 -1.64 -14.12
C SER A 18 3.33 -3.11 -14.53
N VAL A 19 4.56 -3.49 -14.86
CA VAL A 19 4.92 -4.87 -15.24
C VAL A 19 5.23 -5.74 -14.01
N PRO A 20 5.17 -7.08 -14.13
CA PRO A 20 5.61 -8.01 -13.09
C PRO A 20 7.02 -7.69 -12.59
N THR A 21 7.23 -7.79 -11.27
CA THR A 21 8.48 -7.35 -10.66
C THR A 21 8.73 -7.98 -9.29
N THR A 22 9.95 -7.83 -8.80
CA THR A 22 10.33 -8.19 -7.43
C THR A 22 10.68 -6.94 -6.64
N LEU A 23 10.05 -6.79 -5.48
CA LEU A 23 10.28 -5.71 -4.54
C LEU A 23 11.00 -6.22 -3.30
N ILE A 24 11.92 -5.41 -2.79
CA ILE A 24 12.68 -5.65 -1.56
C ILE A 24 12.39 -4.52 -0.59
N PHE A 25 12.08 -4.88 0.67
CA PHE A 25 11.86 -3.93 1.75
C PHE A 25 12.91 -4.11 2.84
N ASP A 26 13.58 -3.02 3.21
CA ASP A 26 14.67 -3.02 4.19
C ASP A 26 14.26 -2.54 5.60
N GLY A 27 12.96 -2.32 5.80
CA GLY A 27 12.40 -1.78 7.04
C GLY A 27 11.93 -0.33 6.95
N GLN A 28 12.38 0.43 5.94
CA GLN A 28 11.90 1.80 5.69
C GLN A 28 11.65 2.15 4.22
N GLN A 29 12.41 1.62 3.29
CA GLN A 29 12.28 1.91 1.85
C GLN A 29 12.05 0.63 1.05
N ILE A 30 11.40 0.79 -0.10
CA ILE A 30 11.12 -0.31 -1.02
C ILE A 30 11.77 -0.02 -2.36
N THR A 31 12.60 -0.95 -2.82
CA THR A 31 13.34 -0.87 -4.08
C THR A 31 12.98 -2.06 -4.98
N LEU A 32 13.34 -1.94 -6.25
CA LEU A 32 13.34 -3.07 -7.17
C LEU A 32 14.56 -3.95 -6.88
N GLU A 33 14.39 -5.27 -6.95
CA GLU A 33 15.49 -6.22 -6.76
C GLU A 33 16.64 -5.99 -7.76
N ASN A 34 16.32 -5.62 -9.01
CA ASN A 34 17.29 -5.34 -10.06
C ASN A 34 17.81 -3.89 -10.06
N GLU A 35 17.20 -2.97 -9.29
CA GLU A 35 17.60 -1.56 -9.22
C GLU A 35 17.56 -1.05 -7.76
N PRO A 36 18.45 -1.56 -6.88
CA PRO A 36 18.39 -1.28 -5.44
C PRO A 36 18.80 0.16 -5.07
N SER A 37 19.37 0.93 -6.00
CA SER A 37 19.82 2.30 -5.76
C SER A 37 18.71 3.35 -5.87
N ILE A 38 17.55 2.98 -6.40
CA ILE A 38 16.43 3.91 -6.64
C ILE A 38 15.20 3.42 -5.85
N PRO A 39 14.83 4.09 -4.74
CA PRO A 39 13.62 3.73 -4.00
C PRO A 39 12.38 4.05 -4.83
N LEU A 40 11.44 3.11 -4.87
CA LEU A 40 10.11 3.30 -5.44
C LEU A 40 9.14 3.86 -4.40
N TYR A 41 9.26 3.37 -3.16
CA TYR A 41 8.40 3.76 -2.05
C TYR A 41 9.22 4.02 -0.80
N TRP A 42 8.65 4.84 0.07
CA TRP A 42 9.27 5.26 1.31
C TRP A 42 8.24 5.29 2.45
N LEU A 43 8.68 4.91 3.65
CA LEU A 43 7.92 5.08 4.89
C LEU A 43 8.46 6.26 5.69
N SER A 44 7.57 7.13 6.19
CA SER A 44 7.99 8.23 7.05
C SER A 44 8.73 7.78 8.33
N ARG A 45 8.57 6.50 8.72
CA ARG A 45 9.25 5.86 9.85
C ARG A 45 9.48 4.37 9.60
N THR A 46 10.50 3.79 10.21
CA THR A 46 10.75 2.33 10.22
C THR A 46 9.62 1.56 10.91
N ILE A 47 9.28 0.37 10.42
CA ILE A 47 8.25 -0.50 11.04
C ILE A 47 8.62 -1.01 12.44
N ALA A 48 9.90 -0.95 12.81
CA ALA A 48 10.40 -1.33 14.14
C ALA A 48 10.29 -0.21 15.20
N CYS A 49 9.58 0.88 14.90
CA CYS A 49 9.43 2.01 15.80
C CYS A 49 8.63 1.66 17.07
N LYS A 50 9.13 2.06 18.24
CA LYS A 50 8.62 1.68 19.58
C LYS A 50 7.49 2.57 20.16
N VAL A 51 6.90 3.48 19.38
CA VAL A 51 6.08 4.58 19.94
C VAL A 51 4.59 4.22 20.11
N GLN A 52 4.02 4.65 21.24
CA GLN A 52 2.80 4.13 21.89
C GLN A 52 1.51 4.97 21.76
N LYS A 53 1.38 5.97 20.88
CA LYS A 53 0.10 6.70 20.72
C LYS A 53 -0.13 7.23 19.31
N HIS A 54 -1.26 6.85 18.71
CA HIS A 54 -1.82 7.42 17.47
C HIS A 54 -0.86 7.44 16.25
N CYS A 55 0.12 6.56 16.19
CA CYS A 55 1.07 6.57 15.07
C CYS A 55 0.46 5.87 13.86
N SER A 56 0.11 6.67 12.86
CA SER A 56 0.12 6.21 11.48
C SER A 56 1.53 6.32 10.90
N ILE A 57 1.88 5.43 9.98
CA ILE A 57 3.08 5.57 9.13
C ILE A 57 2.60 6.09 7.78
N ILE A 58 3.25 7.14 7.26
CA ILE A 58 2.94 7.65 5.92
C ILE A 58 3.70 6.78 4.93
N PHE A 59 2.98 6.20 3.98
CA PHE A 59 3.53 5.44 2.86
C PHE A 59 3.49 6.32 1.61
N GLU A 60 4.66 6.57 1.06
CA GLU A 60 4.89 7.55 0.00
C GLU A 60 5.43 6.84 -1.24
N GLN A 61 5.01 7.29 -2.42
CA GLN A 61 5.68 6.98 -3.69
C GLN A 61 6.74 8.04 -3.97
N ILE A 62 7.90 7.63 -4.46
CA ILE A 62 8.96 8.54 -4.87
C ILE A 62 8.85 8.80 -6.38
N GLU A 63 8.42 10.00 -6.75
CA GLU A 63 8.43 10.45 -8.13
C GLU A 63 9.78 11.11 -8.47
N VAL A 64 10.43 10.63 -9.53
CA VAL A 64 11.64 11.26 -10.08
C VAL A 64 11.19 12.29 -11.11
N VAL A 65 11.29 13.57 -10.75
CA VAL A 65 10.93 14.70 -11.62
C VAL A 65 12.20 15.25 -12.25
N GLU A 66 12.29 15.14 -13.57
CA GLU A 66 13.30 15.85 -14.36
C GLU A 66 12.79 17.24 -14.71
N THR A 67 13.52 18.27 -14.25
CA THR A 67 13.26 19.64 -14.63
C THR A 67 14.35 20.12 -15.58
N SER A 68 13.98 20.37 -16.83
CA SER A 68 14.86 21.00 -17.81
C SER A 68 14.98 22.49 -17.50
N HIS A 69 16.21 22.99 -17.36
CA HIS A 69 16.44 24.42 -17.24
C HIS A 69 16.02 25.15 -18.52
N PRO A 70 15.28 26.27 -18.42
CA PRO A 70 14.93 27.07 -19.60
C PRO A 70 16.16 27.60 -20.36
N ASP A 71 17.30 27.72 -19.68
CA ASP A 71 18.56 28.22 -20.25
C ASP A 71 19.46 27.12 -20.84
N GLY A 72 18.97 25.88 -20.99
CA GLY A 72 19.72 24.78 -21.60
C GLY A 72 20.91 24.24 -20.79
N LYS A 73 21.15 24.73 -19.56
CA LYS A 73 22.23 24.30 -18.65
C LYS A 73 21.95 22.98 -17.92
N GLY A 74 21.43 21.98 -18.64
CA GLY A 74 21.20 20.61 -18.15
C GLY A 74 19.86 20.40 -17.42
N SER A 75 19.51 19.12 -17.24
CA SER A 75 18.35 18.69 -16.45
C SER A 75 18.72 18.57 -14.97
N ARG A 76 17.81 18.99 -14.07
CA ARG A 76 17.89 18.69 -12.65
C ARG A 76 16.92 17.57 -12.33
N ILE A 77 17.45 16.45 -11.85
CA ILE A 77 16.67 15.34 -11.33
C ILE A 77 16.34 15.64 -9.87
N ARG A 78 15.04 15.70 -9.51
CA ARG A 78 14.57 15.88 -8.14
C ARG A 78 13.63 14.74 -7.76
N GLN A 79 13.85 14.14 -6.60
CA GLN A 79 12.89 13.21 -6.00
C GLN A 79 11.81 14.00 -5.25
N ARG A 80 10.55 13.67 -5.52
CA ARG A 80 9.40 14.26 -4.83
C ARG A 80 8.57 13.12 -4.23
N PRO A 81 8.46 13.04 -2.89
CA PRO A 81 7.56 12.09 -2.27
C PRO A 81 6.11 12.52 -2.49
N HIS A 82 5.24 11.53 -2.69
CA HIS A 82 3.81 11.68 -2.79
C HIS A 82 3.13 10.71 -1.83
N ASP A 83 2.44 11.23 -0.81
CA ASP A 83 1.66 10.44 0.14
C ASP A 83 0.60 9.62 -0.60
N LEU A 84 0.66 8.30 -0.45
CA LEU A 84 -0.34 7.39 -0.99
C LEU A 84 -1.32 6.92 0.08
N TYR A 85 -0.81 6.57 1.27
CA TYR A 85 -1.60 6.03 2.37
C TYR A 85 -1.04 6.38 3.73
N TYR A 86 -1.92 6.50 4.71
CA TYR A 86 -1.58 6.40 6.12
C TYR A 86 -1.85 4.98 6.61
N LEU A 87 -0.79 4.26 6.96
CA LEU A 87 -0.85 2.92 7.53
C LEU A 87 -1.20 3.05 9.00
N VAL A 88 -2.23 2.36 9.46
CA VAL A 88 -2.65 2.38 10.86
C VAL A 88 -2.63 0.98 11.43
N ASN A 89 -1.89 0.80 12.52
CA ASN A 89 -1.91 -0.40 13.34
C ASN A 89 -2.56 -0.09 14.70
N SER A 90 -3.83 -0.47 14.84
CA SER A 90 -4.62 -0.21 16.04
C SER A 90 -4.27 -1.11 17.22
N LEU A 91 -3.36 -2.09 17.09
CA LEU A 91 -2.76 -2.79 18.24
C LEU A 91 -1.95 -1.84 19.13
N LEU A 92 -1.38 -0.78 18.55
CA LEU A 92 -0.61 0.23 19.29
C LEU A 92 -1.49 1.29 19.96
N MET A 93 -2.81 1.22 19.79
CA MET A 93 -3.75 2.19 20.35
C MET A 93 -4.22 1.76 21.74
N LEU A 94 -3.83 2.53 22.77
CA LEU A 94 -4.20 2.29 24.18
C LEU A 94 -5.73 2.26 24.43
N GLN A 95 -6.53 2.90 23.58
CA GLN A 95 -7.99 2.96 23.69
C GLN A 95 -8.66 2.47 22.39
N ARG A 96 -8.24 1.30 21.90
CA ARG A 96 -8.93 0.67 20.77
C ARG A 96 -10.39 0.40 21.17
N ARG A 97 -11.35 0.95 20.42
CA ARG A 97 -12.76 0.52 20.51
C ARG A 97 -12.88 -0.86 19.88
N HIS A 98 -13.73 -1.73 20.42
CA HIS A 98 -13.91 -3.09 19.87
C HIS A 98 -14.29 -3.09 18.38
N ASP A 99 -14.95 -2.03 17.91
CA ASP A 99 -15.40 -1.90 16.51
C ASP A 99 -14.35 -1.30 15.57
N THR A 100 -13.13 -1.01 16.05
CA THR A 100 -12.05 -0.49 15.19
C THR A 100 -11.26 -1.65 14.60
N PRO A 101 -11.03 -1.68 13.26
CA PRO A 101 -10.20 -2.69 12.63
C PRO A 101 -8.81 -2.78 13.27
N ALA A 102 -8.24 -3.98 13.33
CA ALA A 102 -6.94 -4.18 13.97
C ALA A 102 -5.82 -3.42 13.24
N CYS A 103 -5.92 -3.32 11.92
CA CYS A 103 -5.10 -2.44 11.08
C CYS A 103 -5.88 -2.03 9.82
N TYR A 104 -5.47 -0.93 9.19
CA TYR A 104 -6.08 -0.42 7.97
C TYR A 104 -5.18 0.59 7.25
N LEU A 105 -5.54 0.94 6.01
CA LEU A 105 -4.97 2.03 5.24
C LEU A 105 -6.02 3.14 5.07
N THR A 106 -5.64 4.40 5.28
CA THR A 106 -6.46 5.55 4.86
C THR A 106 -5.78 6.35 3.77
N ALA A 107 -6.54 6.71 2.75
CA ALA A 107 -6.07 7.55 1.67
C ALA A 107 -5.96 9.01 2.15
N PRO A 108 -4.92 9.76 1.77
CA PRO A 108 -4.77 11.17 2.13
C PRO A 108 -5.76 12.07 1.38
N SER A 109 -6.33 11.60 0.26
CA SER A 109 -7.35 12.34 -0.47
C SER A 109 -8.31 11.41 -1.22
N PRO A 110 -9.53 11.85 -1.56
CA PRO A 110 -10.49 11.07 -2.35
C PRO A 110 -10.06 10.75 -3.79
N LYS A 111 -8.91 11.28 -4.24
CA LYS A 111 -8.36 10.98 -5.57
C LYS A 111 -7.56 9.67 -5.61
N ALA A 112 -7.18 9.14 -4.45
CA ALA A 112 -6.55 7.83 -4.35
C ALA A 112 -7.60 6.72 -4.51
N LEU A 113 -7.16 5.47 -4.54
CA LEU A 113 -8.05 4.31 -4.70
C LEU A 113 -9.14 4.23 -3.63
N GLY A 114 -8.88 4.73 -2.42
CA GLY A 114 -9.81 4.77 -1.29
C GLY A 114 -9.24 4.17 -0.01
N ASN A 115 -10.02 4.17 1.08
CA ASN A 115 -9.62 3.56 2.34
C ASN A 115 -9.71 2.03 2.27
N ILE A 116 -8.78 1.32 2.89
CA ILE A 116 -8.74 -0.15 2.87
C ILE A 116 -8.75 -0.68 4.30
N GLN A 117 -9.84 -1.34 4.68
CA GLN A 117 -9.94 -2.07 5.95
C GLN A 117 -9.27 -3.43 5.82
N VAL A 118 -8.59 -3.89 6.87
CA VAL A 118 -8.02 -5.23 6.92
C VAL A 118 -8.64 -6.04 8.04
N ASP A 119 -9.29 -7.13 7.67
CA ASP A 119 -9.73 -8.15 8.61
C ASP A 119 -8.62 -9.20 8.75
N VAL A 120 -8.10 -9.33 9.96
CA VAL A 120 -7.07 -10.31 10.31
C VAL A 120 -7.73 -11.54 10.93
N TYR A 121 -7.41 -12.72 10.42
CA TYR A 121 -8.01 -13.98 10.88
C TYR A 121 -6.99 -15.11 10.92
N ASN A 122 -7.33 -16.19 11.61
CA ASN A 122 -6.55 -17.43 11.60
C ASN A 122 -7.09 -18.36 10.52
N THR A 123 -6.22 -18.78 9.62
CA THR A 123 -6.50 -19.83 8.64
C THR A 123 -6.67 -21.19 9.33
N PRO A 124 -7.30 -22.19 8.66
CA PRO A 124 -7.40 -23.55 9.21
C PRO A 124 -6.04 -24.18 9.58
N SER A 125 -4.96 -23.76 8.93
CA SER A 125 -3.58 -24.19 9.23
C SER A 125 -2.93 -23.43 10.40
N GLN A 126 -3.70 -22.63 11.15
CA GLN A 126 -3.21 -21.75 12.23
C GLN A 126 -2.15 -20.75 11.75
N CYS A 127 -2.29 -20.28 10.51
CA CYS A 127 -1.46 -19.20 9.98
C CYS A 127 -2.28 -17.92 9.86
N LEU A 128 -1.59 -16.79 9.85
CA LEU A 128 -2.19 -15.48 9.69
C LEU A 128 -2.84 -15.34 8.30
N GLY A 129 -4.05 -14.80 8.25
CA GLY A 129 -4.76 -14.46 7.03
C GLY A 129 -5.22 -13.01 7.07
N PHE A 130 -5.10 -12.30 5.95
CA PHE A 130 -5.54 -10.91 5.81
C PHE A 130 -6.59 -10.84 4.71
N LYS A 131 -7.70 -10.18 4.97
CA LYS A 131 -8.70 -9.83 3.95
C LYS A 131 -8.80 -8.32 3.86
N ALA A 132 -8.33 -7.76 2.76
CA ALA A 132 -8.32 -6.34 2.50
C ALA A 132 -9.60 -5.93 1.74
N MET A 133 -10.33 -4.97 2.30
CA MET A 133 -11.63 -4.50 1.79
C MET A 133 -11.59 -3.01 1.48
N LEU A 134 -11.79 -2.68 0.21
CA LEU A 134 -11.74 -1.32 -0.32
C LEU A 134 -13.06 -0.57 -0.10
N ASN A 135 -12.96 0.69 0.34
CA ASN A 135 -13.99 1.72 0.29
C ASN A 135 -13.51 2.81 -0.67
N ALA A 136 -13.90 2.72 -1.94
CA ALA A 136 -13.32 3.54 -3.01
C ALA A 136 -13.66 5.04 -2.89
N ASP A 137 -14.76 5.38 -2.20
CA ASP A 137 -15.26 6.75 -2.03
C ASP A 137 -14.73 7.44 -0.75
N LYS A 138 -13.68 6.89 -0.12
CA LYS A 138 -13.25 7.30 1.23
C LYS A 138 -11.81 7.76 1.33
N SER A 139 -11.59 8.76 2.17
CA SER A 139 -10.27 9.27 2.56
C SER A 139 -10.14 9.45 4.08
N ALA A 140 -9.00 9.96 4.52
CA ALA A 140 -8.72 10.32 5.91
C ALA A 140 -9.55 11.52 6.42
N ASP A 141 -10.11 12.32 5.53
CA ASP A 141 -10.94 13.49 5.87
C ASP A 141 -12.40 13.11 6.18
N ASP A 142 -12.81 11.88 5.83
CA ASP A 142 -14.14 11.38 6.12
C ASP A 142 -14.34 11.11 7.62
N VAL A 143 -15.48 11.56 8.15
CA VAL A 143 -15.92 11.24 9.53
C VAL A 143 -16.09 9.72 9.71
N GLN A 144 -16.62 9.05 8.70
CA GLN A 144 -16.77 7.60 8.66
C GLN A 144 -15.82 7.02 7.60
N LEU A 145 -14.73 6.43 8.08
CA LEU A 145 -13.65 5.88 7.24
C LEU A 145 -14.06 4.62 6.48
N PHE A 146 -14.97 3.81 7.03
CA PHE A 146 -15.40 2.53 6.48
C PHE A 146 -16.93 2.39 6.51
N LYS A 147 -17.48 1.94 5.39
CA LYS A 147 -18.89 1.59 5.21
C LYS A 147 -18.96 0.11 4.83
N VAL A 148 -19.38 -0.73 5.77
CA VAL A 148 -19.39 -2.19 5.59
C VAL A 148 -20.21 -2.61 4.36
N ASP A 149 -21.33 -1.93 4.10
CA ASP A 149 -22.25 -2.29 3.02
C ASP A 149 -21.71 -2.01 1.60
N THR A 150 -20.69 -1.16 1.47
CA THR A 150 -20.10 -0.77 0.18
C THR A 150 -18.69 -1.32 -0.01
N GLN A 151 -18.20 -2.11 0.94
CA GLN A 151 -16.87 -2.70 0.88
C GLN A 151 -16.77 -3.73 -0.23
N GLN A 152 -15.67 -3.65 -0.98
CA GLN A 152 -15.34 -4.64 -2.00
C GLN A 152 -14.03 -5.33 -1.62
N ILE A 153 -13.94 -6.64 -1.80
CA ILE A 153 -12.69 -7.35 -1.59
C ILE A 153 -11.69 -6.81 -2.61
N LEU A 154 -10.52 -6.38 -2.13
CA LEU A 154 -9.42 -5.96 -2.98
C LEU A 154 -8.39 -7.08 -3.07
N PHE A 155 -7.94 -7.58 -1.92
CA PHE A 155 -7.02 -8.71 -1.85
C PHE A 155 -7.33 -9.62 -0.66
N GLU A 156 -6.98 -10.89 -0.79
CA GLU A 156 -6.84 -11.84 0.30
C GLU A 156 -5.40 -12.34 0.35
N MET A 157 -4.75 -12.23 1.52
CA MET A 157 -3.45 -12.84 1.78
C MET A 157 -3.62 -14.06 2.68
N ARG A 158 -3.04 -15.18 2.27
CA ARG A 158 -2.96 -16.40 3.07
C ARG A 158 -1.83 -17.32 2.56
N PRO A 159 -1.25 -18.18 3.41
CA PRO A 159 -0.34 -19.20 2.94
C PRO A 159 -1.13 -20.39 2.38
N LYS A 160 -0.53 -21.11 1.43
CA LYS A 160 -1.14 -22.33 0.87
C LYS A 160 -1.15 -23.49 1.88
N LEU A 161 -0.11 -23.57 2.70
CA LEU A 161 0.13 -24.59 3.72
C LEU A 161 0.88 -23.96 4.90
N LYS A 162 0.84 -24.60 6.07
CA LYS A 162 1.62 -24.17 7.23
C LYS A 162 3.12 -24.09 6.90
N GLY A 163 3.74 -22.94 7.15
CA GLY A 163 5.15 -22.68 6.83
C GLY A 163 5.44 -22.46 5.34
N GLY A 164 4.43 -22.42 4.47
CA GLY A 164 4.56 -22.05 3.07
C GLY A 164 4.62 -20.54 2.85
N PRO A 165 4.96 -20.09 1.63
CA PRO A 165 4.95 -18.68 1.27
C PRO A 165 3.53 -18.10 1.38
N TYR A 166 3.42 -16.84 1.81
CA TYR A 166 2.18 -16.09 1.73
C TYR A 166 1.88 -15.75 0.27
N GLN A 167 0.61 -15.89 -0.12
CA GLN A 167 0.13 -15.55 -1.45
C GLN A 167 -0.86 -14.39 -1.32
N TRP A 168 -0.80 -13.45 -2.25
CA TRP A 168 -1.74 -12.35 -2.41
C TRP A 168 -2.66 -12.70 -3.58
N ILE A 169 -3.95 -12.73 -3.31
CA ILE A 169 -5.01 -13.17 -4.20
C ILE A 169 -5.93 -11.98 -4.44
N ASP A 170 -6.28 -11.69 -5.69
CA ASP A 170 -7.22 -10.60 -6.00
C ASP A 170 -8.69 -11.00 -5.80
N ALA A 171 -9.59 -10.07 -6.10
CA ALA A 171 -11.05 -10.27 -5.99
C ALA A 171 -11.59 -11.41 -6.88
N ASP A 172 -10.91 -11.71 -8.00
CA ASP A 172 -11.29 -12.77 -8.93
C ASP A 172 -10.70 -14.14 -8.55
N GLY A 173 -9.91 -14.19 -7.47
CA GLY A 173 -9.27 -15.42 -6.99
C GLY A 173 -7.94 -15.72 -7.69
N GLN A 174 -7.41 -14.81 -8.50
CA GLN A 174 -6.10 -14.97 -9.15
C GLN A 174 -4.99 -14.64 -8.16
N ILE A 175 -3.94 -15.47 -8.13
CA ILE A 175 -2.71 -15.17 -7.38
C ILE A 175 -1.93 -14.13 -8.17
N ILE A 176 -1.79 -12.93 -7.59
CA ILE A 176 -1.12 -11.80 -8.23
C ILE A 176 0.30 -11.58 -7.70
N ALA A 177 0.57 -12.01 -6.46
CA ALA A 177 1.88 -11.90 -5.85
C ALA A 177 2.10 -12.95 -4.77
N TYR A 178 3.36 -13.16 -4.37
CA TYR A 178 3.72 -14.02 -3.25
C TYR A 178 4.96 -13.53 -2.53
N GLU A 179 5.09 -13.94 -1.27
CA GLU A 179 6.24 -13.66 -0.41
C GLU A 179 7.07 -14.96 -0.30
N PRO A 180 8.22 -15.08 -0.98
CA PRO A 180 9.06 -16.26 -0.89
C PRO A 180 9.60 -16.35 0.55
N GLY A 181 9.08 -17.28 1.34
CA GLY A 181 9.48 -17.45 2.73
C GLY A 181 10.96 -17.81 2.85
N GLN A 182 11.77 -16.87 3.34
CA GLN A 182 13.11 -17.07 3.90
C GLN A 182 13.45 -15.93 4.88
N GLU A 183 14.27 -16.26 5.88
CA GLU A 183 14.77 -15.31 6.87
C GLU A 183 15.73 -14.29 6.23
N GLY A 184 15.49 -13.00 6.49
CA GLY A 184 16.47 -11.93 6.28
C GLY A 184 16.03 -10.81 5.33
N ASN A 185 15.29 -11.11 4.26
CA ASN A 185 14.85 -10.09 3.30
C ASN A 185 13.33 -10.13 3.12
N HIS A 186 12.66 -9.05 3.52
CA HIS A 186 11.25 -8.87 3.19
C HIS A 186 11.15 -8.69 1.66
N LYS A 187 10.64 -9.72 0.98
CA LYS A 187 10.54 -9.78 -0.49
C LYS A 187 9.10 -10.02 -0.91
N LEU A 188 8.65 -9.26 -1.91
CA LEU A 188 7.35 -9.44 -2.57
C LEU A 188 7.57 -9.64 -4.07
N VAL A 189 7.10 -10.75 -4.62
CA VAL A 189 7.17 -11.05 -6.05
C VAL A 189 5.79 -10.85 -6.66
N ILE A 190 5.63 -9.79 -7.46
CA ILE A 190 4.41 -9.49 -8.23
C ILE A 190 4.51 -10.18 -9.58
N GLN A 191 3.58 -11.07 -9.88
CA GLN A 191 3.64 -11.98 -11.05
C GLN A 191 2.83 -11.51 -12.25
N VAL A 192 1.94 -10.53 -12.05
CA VAL A 192 1.04 -10.02 -13.09
C VAL A 192 1.26 -8.52 -13.30
N SER A 193 0.84 -8.01 -14.47
CA SER A 193 0.78 -6.57 -14.69
C SER A 193 -0.38 -5.97 -13.90
N LEU A 194 -0.14 -4.87 -13.18
CA LEU A 194 -1.15 -4.22 -12.33
C LEU A 194 -1.25 -2.75 -12.69
N GLN A 195 -2.47 -2.20 -12.60
CA GLN A 195 -2.66 -0.74 -12.57
C GLN A 195 -1.88 -0.15 -11.39
N GLN A 196 -1.34 1.05 -11.57
CA GLN A 196 -0.43 1.66 -10.61
C GLN A 196 -1.06 1.82 -9.22
N ASP A 197 -2.32 2.24 -9.15
CA ASP A 197 -3.09 2.38 -7.90
C ASP A 197 -3.29 1.04 -7.18
N ILE A 198 -3.63 -0.02 -7.91
CA ILE A 198 -3.75 -1.40 -7.39
C ILE A 198 -2.40 -1.91 -6.88
N ARG A 199 -1.32 -1.64 -7.61
CA ARG A 199 0.04 -1.96 -7.17
C ARG A 199 0.40 -1.19 -5.89
N ASP A 200 0.16 0.10 -5.85
CA ASP A 200 0.47 0.96 -4.71
C ASP A 200 -0.26 0.49 -3.46
N ALA A 201 -1.54 0.12 -3.59
CA ALA A 201 -2.33 -0.48 -2.53
C ALA A 201 -1.76 -1.84 -2.08
N LEU A 202 -1.38 -2.72 -3.02
CA LEU A 202 -0.77 -4.02 -2.70
C LEU A 202 0.53 -3.86 -1.91
N VAL A 203 1.40 -2.96 -2.34
CA VAL A 203 2.69 -2.73 -1.68
C VAL A 203 2.49 -2.11 -0.29
N ALA A 204 1.58 -1.14 -0.15
CA ALA A 204 1.22 -0.56 1.14
C ALA A 204 0.64 -1.60 2.11
N LEU A 205 -0.24 -2.50 1.62
CA LEU A 205 -0.80 -3.60 2.41
C LEU A 205 0.26 -4.62 2.84
N TRP A 206 1.18 -4.96 1.94
CA TRP A 206 2.31 -5.81 2.27
C TRP A 206 3.14 -5.21 3.41
N THR A 207 3.45 -3.92 3.33
CA THR A 207 4.17 -3.22 4.42
C THR A 207 3.36 -3.15 5.72
N LEU A 208 2.05 -2.91 5.64
CA LEU A 208 1.16 -2.95 6.81
C LEU A 208 1.14 -4.33 7.45
N ARG A 209 1.14 -5.41 6.66
CA ARG A 209 1.19 -6.80 7.13
C ARG A 209 2.51 -7.10 7.85
N LEU A 210 3.65 -6.68 7.30
CA LEU A 210 4.95 -6.81 7.96
C LEU A 210 4.98 -6.06 9.29
N TRP A 211 4.45 -4.84 9.32
CA TRP A 211 4.36 -4.05 10.54
C TRP A 211 3.42 -4.68 11.58
N TYR A 212 2.27 -5.20 11.14
CA TYR A 212 1.34 -5.91 12.01
C TYR A 212 1.99 -7.12 12.67
N GLU A 213 2.65 -7.98 11.89
CA GLU A 213 3.34 -9.17 12.42
C GLU A 213 4.47 -8.78 13.38
N HIS A 214 5.24 -7.73 13.07
CA HIS A 214 6.30 -7.24 13.95
C HIS A 214 5.78 -6.81 15.33
N ILE A 215 4.64 -6.11 15.39
CA ILE A 215 4.02 -5.69 16.65
C ILE A 215 3.35 -6.87 17.37
N HIS A 216 2.65 -7.73 16.62
CA HIS A 216 1.99 -8.91 17.19
C HIS A 216 3.00 -9.87 17.84
N GLY A 217 4.11 -10.16 17.16
CA GLY A 217 5.17 -11.04 17.68
C GLY A 217 5.97 -10.46 18.84
N GLN A 218 5.87 -9.16 19.12
CA GLN A 218 6.42 -8.57 20.37
C GLN A 218 5.44 -8.63 21.56
N SER A 219 4.17 -8.95 21.30
CA SER A 219 3.12 -8.95 22.32
C SER A 219 2.81 -10.35 22.88
N GLU A 220 3.36 -11.42 22.27
CA GLU A 220 3.34 -12.81 22.75
C GLU A 220 4.58 -13.11 23.60
#